data_AF-X6M0W7-F1
#
_entry.id   AF-X6M0W7-F1
#
_cell.length_a   1.000
_cell.length_b   1.000
_cell.length_c   1.000
_cell.angle_alpha   90.00
_cell.angle_beta   90.00
_cell.angle_gamma   90.00
#
_symmetry.space_group_name_H-M   'P 1'
#
loop_
_entity.id
_entity.type
_entity.pdbx_description
1 polymer ?
#
loop_
_entity_poly.entity_id
_entity_poly.type
_entity_poly.pdbx_seq_one_letter_code
_entity_poly.pdbx_strand_id
1 'polypeptide(L)'
;MKGQAIYVILFEYFKKYIMGEMNPASCADVISLLKELRKQELEEDTTMLQALETYIPLQANNYPYTVDDDNKKNGAYDCHQHIIDSLKEEKEKEEKKNEQQVVILQGKSGAGKSLFCRHLEEALWETCVNDFTTSIPVYISLPKCYNELDEKQIISQALQMKQINKEIIDIIRENISFVFILDGFDEIFDKYDKNNNERYFYDRFNLNEWNAKIIVTCRSHVLNDEDIKN
;
A
#
# COMPACT_ATOMS: atom_id res chain seq x y z
N MET A 1 -32.22 -2.30 -24.20
CA MET A 1 -31.46 -3.55 -24.43
C MET A 1 -30.51 -3.47 -25.64
N LYS A 2 -30.96 -3.23 -26.89
CA LYS A 2 -30.04 -3.18 -28.06
C LYS A 2 -28.96 -2.08 -28.00
N GLY A 3 -29.28 -0.89 -27.47
CA GLY A 3 -28.33 0.23 -27.38
C GLY A 3 -27.15 -0.01 -26.42
N GLN A 4 -27.38 -0.70 -25.30
CA GLN A 4 -26.31 -1.06 -24.35
C GLN A 4 -25.32 -2.06 -24.97
N ALA A 5 -25.81 -3.06 -25.71
CA ALA A 5 -24.93 -4.01 -26.39
C ALA A 5 -24.05 -3.33 -27.44
N ILE A 6 -24.60 -2.36 -28.19
CA ILE A 6 -23.84 -1.59 -29.18
C ILE A 6 -22.78 -0.73 -28.50
N TYR A 7 -23.12 -0.07 -27.39
CA TYR A 7 -22.17 0.73 -26.62
C TYR A 7 -20.99 -0.11 -26.12
N VAL A 8 -21.27 -1.27 -25.52
CA VAL A 8 -20.23 -2.19 -25.04
C VAL A 8 -19.30 -2.62 -26.18
N ILE A 9 -19.85 -3.02 -27.33
CA ILE A 9 -19.03 -3.42 -28.49
C ILE A 9 -18.15 -2.28 -28.99
N LEU A 10 -18.69 -1.06 -29.10
CA LEU A 10 -17.93 0.11 -29.54
C LEU A 10 -16.86 0.53 -28.53
N PHE A 11 -17.15 0.42 -27.24
CA PHE A 11 -16.20 0.74 -26.18
C PHE A 11 -15.03 -0.25 -26.16
N GLU A 12 -15.30 -1.56 -26.26
CA GLU A 12 -14.26 -2.59 -26.37
C GLU A 12 -13.41 -2.40 -27.63
N TYR A 13 -14.02 -2.04 -28.75
CA TYR A 13 -13.29 -1.72 -29.98
C TYR A 13 -12.37 -0.51 -29.79
N PHE A 14 -12.87 0.57 -29.16
CA PHE A 14 -12.09 1.77 -28.88
C PHE A 14 -10.89 1.46 -27.96
N LYS A 15 -11.11 0.70 -26.88
CA LYS A 15 -10.02 0.27 -25.98
C LYS A 15 -8.92 -0.45 -26.76
N LYS A 16 -9.30 -1.47 -27.52
CA LYS A 16 -8.36 -2.36 -28.20
C LYS A 16 -7.56 -1.67 -29.31
N TYR A 17 -8.23 -0.87 -30.14
CA TYR A 17 -7.63 -0.40 -31.40
C TYR A 17 -7.22 1.07 -31.38
N ILE A 18 -7.70 1.87 -30.44
CA ILE A 18 -7.39 3.31 -30.37
C ILE A 18 -6.54 3.63 -29.14
N MET A 19 -6.95 3.18 -27.95
CA MET A 19 -6.16 3.41 -26.73
C MET A 19 -4.95 2.48 -26.63
N GLY A 20 -5.06 1.25 -27.16
CA GLY A 20 -4.07 0.21 -27.00
C GLY A 20 -4.19 -0.50 -25.65
N GLU A 21 -3.84 -1.79 -25.60
CA GLU A 21 -4.07 -2.66 -24.43
C GLU A 21 -3.36 -2.18 -23.14
N MET A 22 -2.35 -1.32 -23.26
CA MET A 22 -1.59 -0.78 -22.13
C MET A 22 -2.19 0.48 -21.49
N ASN A 23 -3.23 1.09 -22.07
CA ASN A 23 -3.85 2.29 -21.52
C ASN A 23 -5.17 1.94 -20.84
N PRO A 24 -5.23 1.90 -19.49
CA PRO A 24 -6.48 1.57 -18.80
C PRO A 24 -7.56 2.60 -19.13
N ALA A 25 -8.77 2.14 -19.46
CA ALA A 25 -9.89 3.00 -19.83
C ALA A 25 -10.97 3.06 -18.74
N SER A 26 -10.78 2.33 -17.65
CA SER A 26 -11.71 2.22 -16.52
C SER A 26 -10.97 1.81 -15.25
N CYS A 27 -11.61 2.00 -14.08
CA CYS A 27 -11.05 1.55 -12.80
C CYS A 27 -10.80 0.03 -12.78
N ALA A 28 -11.65 -0.77 -13.43
CA ALA A 28 -11.45 -2.21 -13.53
C ALA A 28 -10.19 -2.58 -14.34
N ASP A 29 -9.89 -1.82 -15.40
CA ASP A 29 -8.66 -2.00 -16.17
C ASP A 29 -7.43 -1.65 -15.32
N VAL A 30 -7.48 -0.55 -14.53
CA VAL A 30 -6.40 -0.17 -13.60
C VAL A 30 -6.17 -1.26 -12.56
N ILE A 31 -7.22 -1.78 -11.95
CA ILE A 31 -7.13 -2.86 -10.94
C ILE A 31 -6.49 -4.12 -11.54
N SER A 32 -6.90 -4.47 -12.76
CA SER A 32 -6.34 -5.64 -13.47
C SER A 32 -4.86 -5.44 -13.79
N LEU A 33 -4.49 -4.24 -14.27
CA LEU A 33 -3.11 -3.87 -14.57
C LEU A 33 -2.24 -3.89 -13.31
N LEU A 34 -2.68 -3.29 -12.20
CA LEU A 34 -1.95 -3.32 -10.92
C LEU A 34 -1.72 -4.75 -10.44
N LYS A 35 -2.73 -5.62 -10.58
CA LYS A 35 -2.63 -7.04 -10.23
C LYS A 35 -1.64 -7.81 -11.11
N GLU A 36 -1.59 -7.50 -12.40
CA GLU A 36 -0.63 -8.11 -13.33
C GLU A 36 0.80 -7.64 -13.05
N LEU A 37 0.99 -6.33 -12.87
CA LEU A 37 2.30 -5.75 -12.54
C LEU A 37 2.84 -6.27 -11.20
N ARG A 38 1.98 -6.49 -10.21
CA ARG A 38 2.38 -7.16 -8.95
C ARG A 38 2.98 -8.55 -9.20
N LYS A 39 2.41 -9.33 -10.12
CA LYS A 39 2.95 -10.65 -10.46
C LYS A 39 4.29 -10.52 -11.18
N GLN A 40 4.38 -9.63 -12.15
CA GLN A 40 5.61 -9.37 -12.89
C GLN A 40 6.75 -8.91 -11.95
N GLU A 41 6.48 -7.97 -11.04
CA GLU A 41 7.47 -7.51 -10.05
C GLU A 41 8.03 -8.65 -9.19
N LEU A 42 7.18 -9.61 -8.80
CA LEU A 42 7.61 -10.78 -8.03
C LEU A 42 8.38 -11.77 -8.92
N GLU A 43 7.90 -12.04 -10.13
CA GLU A 43 8.58 -12.92 -11.11
C GLU A 43 10.00 -12.43 -11.45
N GLU A 44 10.21 -11.13 -11.51
CA GLU A 44 11.52 -10.51 -11.70
C GLU A 44 12.41 -10.59 -10.43
N ASP A 45 11.82 -10.57 -9.24
CA ASP A 45 12.51 -10.71 -7.95
C ASP A 45 12.53 -12.16 -7.47
N THR A 46 13.39 -12.96 -8.11
CA THR A 46 13.60 -14.38 -7.77
C THR A 46 13.95 -14.63 -6.30
N THR A 47 14.62 -13.69 -5.63
CA THR A 47 14.98 -13.81 -4.21
C THR A 47 13.75 -13.64 -3.33
N MET A 48 12.91 -12.66 -3.63
CA MET A 48 11.64 -12.46 -2.92
C MET A 48 10.70 -13.65 -3.12
N LEU A 49 10.60 -14.21 -4.33
CA LEU A 49 9.78 -15.40 -4.58
C LEU A 49 10.22 -16.60 -3.74
N GLN A 50 11.51 -16.91 -3.71
CA GLN A 50 12.04 -18.01 -2.89
C GLN A 50 11.83 -17.76 -1.38
N ALA A 51 11.94 -16.50 -0.95
CA ALA A 51 11.66 -16.14 0.43
C ALA A 51 10.17 -16.31 0.79
N LEU A 52 9.24 -16.02 -0.15
CA LEU A 52 7.81 -16.21 0.05
C LEU A 52 7.43 -17.70 0.16
N GLU A 53 8.08 -18.58 -0.60
CA GLU A 53 7.87 -20.04 -0.49
C GLU A 53 8.20 -20.59 0.90
N THR A 54 9.13 -19.94 1.61
CA THR A 54 9.59 -20.32 2.94
C THR A 54 9.10 -19.36 4.03
N TYR A 55 8.05 -18.58 3.72
CA TYR A 55 7.52 -17.57 4.62
C TYR A 55 7.05 -18.17 5.95
N ILE A 56 7.45 -17.54 7.04
CA ILE A 56 7.00 -17.85 8.39
C ILE A 56 6.18 -16.67 8.91
N PRO A 57 4.94 -16.88 9.36
CA PRO A 57 4.10 -15.82 9.92
C PRO A 57 4.81 -15.03 11.03
N LEU A 58 4.76 -13.70 10.90
CA LEU A 58 5.34 -12.80 11.89
C LEU A 58 4.45 -12.70 13.13
N GLN A 59 5.08 -12.73 14.29
CA GLN A 59 4.46 -12.34 15.55
C GLN A 59 4.78 -10.87 15.83
N ALA A 60 3.78 -10.12 16.26
CA ALA A 60 3.90 -8.70 16.61
C ALA A 60 3.39 -8.44 18.03
N ASN A 61 3.69 -7.27 18.57
CA ASN A 61 3.14 -6.78 19.82
C ASN A 61 2.98 -5.26 19.76
N ASN A 62 2.21 -4.69 20.69
CA ASN A 62 1.94 -3.24 20.74
C ASN A 62 3.03 -2.43 21.46
N TYR A 63 4.14 -3.04 21.86
CA TYR A 63 5.19 -2.36 22.61
C TYR A 63 6.34 -1.96 21.69
N PRO A 64 6.85 -0.72 21.81
CA PRO A 64 8.03 -0.33 21.06
C PRO A 64 9.21 -1.24 21.45
N TYR A 65 9.98 -1.67 20.46
CA TYR A 65 11.13 -2.54 20.69
C TYR A 65 12.16 -1.82 21.56
N THR A 66 12.35 -2.27 22.80
CA THR A 66 13.46 -1.81 23.67
C THR A 66 14.55 -2.87 23.71
N VAL A 67 15.82 -2.44 23.72
CA VAL A 67 17.00 -3.31 23.60
C VAL A 67 17.16 -4.28 24.78
N ASP A 68 16.47 -4.03 25.90
CA ASP A 68 16.55 -4.81 27.15
C ASP A 68 15.40 -5.81 27.38
N ASP A 69 14.46 -5.95 26.44
CA ASP A 69 13.20 -6.68 26.69
C ASP A 69 13.26 -8.19 26.38
N ASP A 70 14.37 -8.86 26.72
CA ASP A 70 14.46 -10.33 26.68
C ASP A 70 13.60 -11.01 27.77
N ASN A 71 12.98 -10.23 28.66
CA ASN A 71 12.18 -10.76 29.76
C ASN A 71 10.90 -9.95 30.01
N LYS A 72 9.78 -10.52 29.52
CA LYS A 72 8.36 -10.29 29.87
C LYS A 72 7.55 -9.49 28.85
N LYS A 73 6.77 -10.22 28.03
CA LYS A 73 5.29 -10.19 28.09
C LYS A 73 4.68 -11.15 27.06
N ASN A 74 3.73 -11.97 27.53
CA ASN A 74 2.87 -12.87 26.75
C ASN A 74 1.84 -12.12 25.87
N GLY A 75 2.24 -11.01 25.23
CA GLY A 75 1.37 -10.15 24.42
C GLY A 75 1.64 -10.24 22.92
N ALA A 76 2.39 -11.26 22.49
CA ALA A 76 2.62 -11.52 21.08
C ALA A 76 1.32 -12.02 20.43
N TYR A 77 1.01 -11.49 19.25
CA TYR A 77 -0.12 -11.89 18.43
C TYR A 77 0.32 -12.08 16.99
N ASP A 78 -0.49 -12.80 16.22
CA ASP A 78 -0.27 -12.97 14.78
C ASP A 78 -0.41 -11.62 14.07
N CYS A 79 0.69 -11.17 13.46
CA CYS A 79 0.78 -9.85 12.84
C CYS A 79 -0.17 -9.72 11.64
N HIS A 80 -0.30 -10.78 10.85
CA HIS A 80 -1.16 -10.81 9.68
C HIS A 80 -2.63 -10.67 10.09
N GLN A 81 -3.10 -11.51 11.01
CA GLN A 81 -4.47 -11.50 11.50
C GLN A 81 -4.82 -10.14 12.13
N HIS A 82 -3.92 -9.59 12.94
CA HIS A 82 -4.14 -8.29 13.56
C HIS A 82 -4.29 -7.16 12.54
N ILE A 83 -3.48 -7.15 11.48
CA ILE A 83 -3.62 -6.16 10.39
C ILE A 83 -4.94 -6.39 9.65
N ILE A 84 -5.27 -7.63 9.28
CA ILE A 84 -6.55 -7.94 8.60
C ILE A 84 -7.76 -7.51 9.43
N ASP A 85 -7.76 -7.76 10.74
CA ASP A 85 -8.85 -7.38 11.63
C ASP A 85 -8.94 -5.86 11.74
N SER A 86 -7.80 -5.17 11.88
CA SER A 86 -7.75 -3.70 11.88
C SER A 86 -8.31 -3.12 10.57
N LEU A 87 -8.02 -3.75 9.42
CA LEU A 87 -8.57 -3.32 8.14
C LEU A 87 -10.09 -3.58 8.02
N LYS A 88 -10.64 -4.59 8.73
CA LYS A 88 -12.06 -4.99 8.71
C LYS A 88 -12.96 -4.26 9.72
N GLU A 89 -12.51 -4.06 10.96
CA GLU A 89 -13.33 -3.54 12.08
C GLU A 89 -14.00 -2.18 11.80
N GLU A 90 -13.51 -1.44 10.81
CA GLU A 90 -14.08 -0.15 10.41
C GLU A 90 -15.28 -0.27 9.46
N LYS A 91 -15.45 -1.41 8.76
CA LYS A 91 -16.66 -1.65 7.95
C LYS A 91 -17.93 -1.67 8.81
N GLU A 92 -17.80 -1.95 10.10
CA GLU A 92 -18.92 -2.05 11.05
C GLU A 92 -19.17 -0.75 11.84
N LYS A 93 -18.25 0.23 11.79
CA LYS A 93 -18.32 1.49 12.54
C LYS A 93 -18.51 2.70 11.61
N GLU A 94 -19.40 2.59 10.61
CA GLU A 94 -19.76 3.68 9.68
C GLU A 94 -20.26 4.99 10.35
N GLU A 95 -20.48 5.01 11.66
CA GLU A 95 -20.92 6.21 12.40
C GLU A 95 -19.79 7.13 12.91
N LYS A 96 -18.50 6.74 12.79
CA LYS A 96 -17.38 7.63 13.14
C LYS A 96 -16.61 8.09 11.90
N LYS A 97 -16.90 9.31 11.46
CA LYS A 97 -16.14 10.06 10.45
C LYS A 97 -14.63 10.06 10.76
N ASN A 98 -13.83 9.72 9.76
CA ASN A 98 -12.46 10.21 9.50
C ASN A 98 -11.42 10.04 10.62
N GLU A 99 -11.24 8.84 11.18
CA GLU A 99 -9.95 8.51 11.80
C GLU A 99 -9.02 7.96 10.71
N GLN A 100 -7.91 8.65 10.47
CA GLN A 100 -6.93 8.28 9.45
C GLN A 100 -6.25 6.98 9.88
N GLN A 101 -6.44 5.90 9.11
CA GLN A 101 -5.89 4.60 9.50
C GLN A 101 -4.45 4.45 9.00
N VAL A 102 -3.51 4.67 9.93
CA VAL A 102 -2.08 4.45 9.73
C VAL A 102 -1.63 3.32 10.65
N VAL A 103 -1.08 2.25 10.07
CA VAL A 103 -0.41 1.17 10.79
C VAL A 103 1.09 1.30 10.58
N ILE A 104 1.86 1.37 11.66
CA ILE A 104 3.32 1.34 11.60
C ILE A 104 3.83 -0.03 12.00
N LEU A 105 4.46 -0.73 11.06
CA LEU A 105 5.14 -1.99 11.30
C LEU A 105 6.63 -1.74 11.59
N GLN A 106 6.98 -1.84 12.87
CA GLN A 106 8.35 -1.64 13.32
C GLN A 106 9.08 -2.96 13.59
N GLY A 107 10.38 -2.97 13.34
CA GLY A 107 11.22 -4.12 13.68
C GLY A 107 12.67 -3.93 13.28
N LYS A 108 13.55 -4.79 13.79
CA LYS A 108 14.98 -4.80 13.42
C LYS A 108 15.19 -4.99 11.92
N SER A 109 16.38 -4.60 11.44
CA SER A 109 16.82 -5.00 10.11
C SER A 109 16.84 -6.52 10.00
N GLY A 110 16.38 -7.07 8.87
CA GLY A 110 16.27 -8.51 8.66
C GLY A 110 15.12 -9.21 9.39
N ALA A 111 14.24 -8.49 10.10
CA ALA A 111 13.10 -9.09 10.80
C ALA A 111 11.96 -9.60 9.87
N GLY A 112 12.14 -9.51 8.55
CA GLY A 112 11.16 -9.99 7.57
C GLY A 112 10.02 -9.03 7.23
N LYS A 113 10.11 -7.73 7.58
CA LYS A 113 9.06 -6.73 7.32
C LYS A 113 8.64 -6.65 5.84
N SER A 114 9.61 -6.47 4.93
CA SER A 114 9.34 -6.40 3.49
C SER A 114 8.73 -7.69 2.93
N LEU A 115 9.21 -8.84 3.42
CA LEU A 115 8.65 -10.15 3.07
C LEU A 115 7.20 -10.31 3.55
N PHE A 116 6.92 -9.89 4.79
CA PHE A 116 5.57 -9.81 5.33
C PHE A 116 4.68 -8.90 4.48
N CYS A 117 5.16 -7.73 4.08
CA CYS A 117 4.41 -6.79 3.25
C CYS A 117 4.03 -7.39 1.89
N ARG A 118 4.94 -8.14 1.24
CA ARG A 118 4.64 -8.85 -0.01
C ARG A 118 3.64 -9.99 0.20
N HIS A 119 3.78 -10.74 1.29
CA HIS A 119 2.82 -11.78 1.66
C HIS A 119 1.42 -11.20 1.94
N LEU A 120 1.35 -10.09 2.69
CA LEU A 120 0.12 -9.37 2.98
C LEU A 120 -0.52 -8.80 1.70
N GLU A 121 0.26 -8.21 0.80
CA GLU A 121 -0.22 -7.74 -0.50
C GLU A 121 -0.91 -8.87 -1.27
N GLU A 122 -0.32 -10.06 -1.30
CA GLU A 122 -0.92 -11.24 -1.94
C GLU A 122 -2.25 -11.65 -1.29
N ALA A 123 -2.29 -11.79 0.03
CA ALA A 123 -3.50 -12.17 0.76
C ALA A 123 -4.65 -11.15 0.57
N LEU A 124 -4.33 -9.85 0.52
CA LEU A 124 -5.29 -8.80 0.23
C LEU A 124 -5.83 -8.91 -1.20
N TRP A 125 -4.96 -9.15 -2.20
CA TRP A 125 -5.38 -9.36 -3.59
C TRP A 125 -6.28 -10.58 -3.77
N GLU A 126 -6.06 -11.67 -3.04
CA GLU A 126 -6.92 -12.85 -3.06
C GLU A 126 -8.32 -12.55 -2.51
N THR A 127 -8.38 -11.70 -1.48
CA THR A 127 -9.65 -11.25 -0.90
C THR A 127 -10.39 -10.31 -1.86
N CYS A 128 -9.68 -9.45 -2.59
CA CYS A 128 -10.27 -8.51 -3.55
C CYS A 128 -10.99 -9.17 -4.74
N VAL A 129 -10.61 -10.39 -5.12
CA VAL A 129 -11.27 -11.12 -6.20
C VAL A 129 -12.69 -11.55 -5.83
N ASN A 130 -12.97 -11.66 -4.52
CA ASN A 130 -14.20 -12.24 -4.02
C ASN A 130 -15.28 -11.17 -3.70
N ASP A 131 -14.87 -9.93 -3.43
CA ASP A 131 -15.77 -8.84 -3.02
C ASP A 131 -15.51 -7.55 -3.82
N PHE A 132 -16.47 -7.09 -4.61
CA PHE A 132 -16.38 -5.85 -5.42
C PHE A 132 -16.22 -4.54 -4.61
N THR A 133 -16.22 -4.60 -3.27
CA THR A 133 -16.18 -3.45 -2.34
C THR A 133 -14.90 -3.39 -1.49
N THR A 134 -13.85 -4.12 -1.87
CA THR A 134 -12.57 -4.14 -1.13
C THR A 134 -11.58 -3.08 -1.61
N SER A 135 -10.85 -2.50 -0.67
CA SER A 135 -9.71 -1.62 -0.94
C SER A 135 -8.57 -2.35 -1.64
N ILE A 136 -8.00 -1.73 -2.67
CA ILE A 136 -6.99 -2.30 -3.56
C ILE A 136 -5.60 -2.17 -2.94
N PRO A 137 -4.88 -3.28 -2.66
CA PRO A 137 -3.55 -3.22 -2.10
C PRO A 137 -2.51 -2.82 -3.15
N VAL A 138 -1.62 -1.91 -2.79
CA VAL A 138 -0.48 -1.50 -3.63
C VAL A 138 0.77 -1.42 -2.77
N TYR A 139 1.72 -2.30 -3.03
CA TYR A 139 3.06 -2.22 -2.45
C TYR A 139 3.88 -1.12 -3.13
N ILE A 140 4.48 -0.26 -2.29
CA ILE A 140 5.30 0.88 -2.69
C ILE A 140 6.62 0.79 -1.92
N SER A 141 7.70 0.54 -2.64
CA SER A 141 9.05 0.65 -2.09
C SER A 141 9.45 2.11 -2.02
N LEU A 142 9.45 2.68 -0.82
CA LEU A 142 9.85 4.07 -0.59
C LEU A 142 11.26 4.38 -1.12
N PRO A 143 12.29 3.52 -0.93
CA PRO A 143 13.62 3.76 -1.50
C PRO A 143 13.65 3.91 -3.03
N LYS A 144 12.71 3.28 -3.74
CA LYS A 144 12.66 3.31 -5.20
C LYS A 144 11.93 4.54 -5.74
N CYS A 145 10.92 5.05 -5.05
CA CYS A 145 10.09 6.16 -5.54
C CYS A 145 10.32 7.50 -4.84
N TYR A 146 11.00 7.52 -3.70
CA TYR A 146 11.17 8.75 -2.92
C TYR A 146 12.07 9.77 -3.61
N ASN A 147 11.56 11.00 -3.72
CA ASN A 147 12.27 12.16 -4.29
C ASN A 147 12.09 13.39 -3.39
N GLU A 148 13.20 13.93 -2.88
CA GLU A 148 13.25 15.07 -1.96
C GLU A 148 12.61 16.35 -2.52
N LEU A 149 12.55 16.48 -3.85
CA LEU A 149 12.00 17.67 -4.51
C LEU A 149 10.48 17.64 -4.69
N ASP A 150 9.85 16.47 -4.53
CA ASP A 150 8.43 16.28 -4.88
C ASP A 150 7.76 15.19 -4.03
N GLU A 151 7.96 15.28 -2.71
CA GLU A 151 7.47 14.28 -1.73
C GLU A 151 5.94 14.16 -1.73
N LYS A 152 5.24 15.26 -2.03
CA LYS A 152 3.78 15.31 -2.13
C LYS A 152 3.22 14.45 -3.26
N GLN A 153 4.04 14.12 -4.26
CA GLN A 153 3.64 13.28 -5.38
C GLN A 153 4.11 11.84 -5.25
N ILE A 154 4.61 11.40 -4.08
CA ILE A 154 5.19 10.06 -3.93
C ILE A 154 4.25 8.93 -4.35
N ILE A 155 2.96 9.02 -4.01
CA ILE A 155 1.96 8.02 -4.42
C ILE A 155 1.72 8.07 -5.92
N SER A 156 1.55 9.29 -6.48
CA SER A 156 1.39 9.48 -7.93
C SER A 156 2.60 8.94 -8.69
N GLN A 157 3.83 9.20 -8.23
CA GLN A 157 5.08 8.71 -8.81
C GLN A 157 5.16 7.19 -8.72
N ALA A 158 4.81 6.59 -7.57
CA ALA A 158 4.78 5.13 -7.42
C ALA A 158 3.78 4.46 -8.39
N LEU A 159 2.61 5.07 -8.60
CA LEU A 159 1.61 4.58 -9.56
C LEU A 159 2.08 4.78 -11.02
N GLN A 160 2.78 5.88 -11.33
CA GLN A 160 3.39 6.09 -12.64
C GLN A 160 4.49 5.07 -12.95
N MET A 161 5.30 4.69 -11.95
CA MET A 161 6.26 3.59 -12.09
C MET A 161 5.57 2.25 -12.40
N LYS A 162 4.31 2.10 -11.97
CA LYS A 162 3.40 1.01 -12.34
C LYS A 162 2.58 1.31 -13.60
N GLN A 163 3.10 2.14 -14.50
CA GLN A 163 2.53 2.45 -15.82
C GLN A 163 1.10 3.05 -15.77
N ILE A 164 0.70 3.65 -14.64
CA ILE A 164 -0.57 4.37 -14.55
C ILE A 164 -0.37 5.82 -15.00
N ASN A 165 -1.10 6.21 -16.05
CA ASN A 165 -1.03 7.56 -16.62
C ASN A 165 -1.56 8.62 -15.66
N LYS A 166 -0.96 9.82 -15.70
CA LYS A 166 -1.30 10.92 -14.79
C LYS A 166 -2.77 11.33 -14.87
N GLU A 167 -3.36 11.31 -16.05
CA GLU A 167 -4.77 11.65 -16.28
C GLU A 167 -5.72 10.67 -15.58
N ILE A 168 -5.29 9.42 -15.40
CA ILE A 168 -6.07 8.35 -14.76
C ILE A 168 -5.90 8.39 -13.24
N ILE A 169 -4.73 8.83 -12.75
CA ILE A 169 -4.43 8.94 -11.31
C ILE A 169 -5.49 9.78 -10.60
N ASP A 170 -5.88 10.93 -11.16
CA ASP A 170 -6.90 11.78 -10.55
C ASP A 170 -8.26 11.08 -10.48
N ILE A 171 -8.63 10.31 -11.52
CA ILE A 171 -9.88 9.54 -11.55
C ILE A 171 -9.85 8.43 -10.48
N ILE A 172 -8.78 7.65 -10.40
CA ILE A 172 -8.73 6.53 -9.45
C ILE A 172 -8.59 6.99 -8.01
N ARG A 173 -7.96 8.15 -7.76
CA ARG A 173 -7.86 8.75 -6.42
C ARG A 173 -9.24 8.94 -5.78
N GLU A 174 -10.23 9.33 -6.59
CA GLU A 174 -11.61 9.56 -6.12
C GLU A 174 -12.48 8.30 -6.14
N ASN A 175 -12.22 7.38 -7.07
CA ASN A 175 -13.13 6.27 -7.38
C ASN A 175 -12.70 4.90 -6.82
N ILE A 176 -11.46 4.79 -6.32
CA ILE A 176 -10.90 3.54 -5.79
C ILE A 176 -10.48 3.76 -4.34
N SER A 177 -10.82 2.81 -3.48
CA SER A 177 -10.23 2.73 -2.13
C SER A 177 -8.95 1.91 -2.18
N PHE A 178 -7.89 2.33 -1.49
CA PHE A 178 -6.59 1.66 -1.50
C PHE A 178 -6.15 1.15 -0.14
N VAL A 179 -5.24 0.18 -0.13
CA VAL A 179 -4.34 -0.11 0.99
C VAL A 179 -2.92 0.13 0.50
N PHE A 180 -2.31 1.25 0.88
CA PHE A 180 -0.93 1.54 0.51
C PHE A 180 0.02 0.92 1.51
N ILE A 181 0.91 0.04 1.02
CA ILE A 181 1.95 -0.61 1.81
C ILE A 181 3.28 0.08 1.48
N LEU A 182 3.65 1.06 2.29
CA LEU A 182 4.84 1.89 2.16
C LEU A 182 6.02 1.21 2.88
N ASP A 183 6.87 0.53 2.12
CA ASP A 183 7.96 -0.26 2.68
C ASP A 183 9.31 0.48 2.64
N GLY A 184 10.06 0.42 3.74
CA GLY A 184 11.43 0.93 3.83
C GLY A 184 11.52 2.42 4.19
N PHE A 185 10.68 2.91 5.11
CA PHE A 185 10.74 4.33 5.49
C PHE A 185 12.08 4.70 6.16
N ASP A 186 12.70 3.77 6.89
CA ASP A 186 14.02 3.98 7.49
C ASP A 186 15.13 4.24 6.49
N GLU A 187 14.99 3.75 5.26
CA GLU A 187 15.99 3.93 4.21
C GLU A 187 15.94 5.32 3.55
N ILE A 188 14.81 6.03 3.68
CA ILE A 188 14.64 7.41 3.19
C ILE A 188 14.76 8.44 4.32
N PHE A 189 14.89 8.00 5.57
CA PHE A 189 14.77 8.87 6.74
C PHE A 189 15.82 10.00 6.77
N ASP A 190 17.08 9.72 6.42
CA ASP A 190 18.16 10.71 6.40
C ASP A 190 17.88 11.89 5.45
N LYS A 191 17.09 11.65 4.41
CA LYS A 191 16.68 12.67 3.43
C LYS A 191 15.41 13.36 3.89
N TYR A 192 14.47 12.57 4.39
CA TYR A 192 13.23 13.05 4.98
C TYR A 192 13.48 14.04 6.13
N ASP A 193 14.33 13.70 7.10
CA ASP A 193 14.61 14.47 8.31
C ASP A 193 15.26 15.85 8.04
N LYS A 194 16.00 15.98 6.92
CA LYS A 194 16.66 17.25 6.54
C LYS A 194 15.69 18.34 6.08
N ASN A 195 14.48 17.96 5.66
CA ASN A 195 13.49 18.87 5.08
C ASN A 195 12.45 19.25 6.15
N ASN A 196 12.56 20.46 6.67
CA ASN A 196 11.97 20.87 7.96
C ASN A 196 10.56 21.51 7.85
N ASN A 197 9.87 21.35 6.72
CA ASN A 197 8.68 22.15 6.41
C ASN A 197 7.36 21.51 6.89
N GLU A 198 7.28 20.18 6.92
CA GLU A 198 6.12 19.41 7.38
C GLU A 198 6.64 18.22 8.21
N ARG A 199 6.26 18.14 9.50
CA ARG A 199 6.84 17.19 10.47
C ARG A 199 6.37 15.76 10.25
N TYR A 200 5.14 15.59 9.77
CA TYR A 200 4.46 14.30 9.69
C TYR A 200 4.40 13.77 8.28
N PHE A 201 4.81 12.51 8.10
CA PHE A 201 4.91 11.91 6.77
C PHE A 201 3.55 11.82 6.07
N TYR A 202 2.47 11.70 6.86
CA TYR A 202 1.11 11.58 6.33
C TYR A 202 0.71 12.82 5.52
N ASP A 203 0.89 14.01 6.10
CA ASP A 203 0.61 15.28 5.41
C ASP A 203 1.66 15.56 4.34
N ARG A 204 2.92 15.27 4.64
CA ARG A 204 4.04 15.55 3.74
C ARG A 204 4.01 14.76 2.44
N PHE A 205 3.45 13.56 2.48
CA PHE A 205 3.21 12.73 1.30
C PHE A 205 1.81 12.94 0.69
N ASN A 206 1.04 13.93 1.17
CA ASN A 206 -0.34 14.19 0.76
C ASN A 206 -1.24 12.94 0.82
N LEU A 207 -1.06 12.08 1.84
CA LEU A 207 -1.83 10.84 1.96
C LEU A 207 -3.31 11.09 2.23
N ASN A 208 -3.65 12.26 2.78
CA ASN A 208 -5.01 12.74 2.99
C ASN A 208 -5.82 12.93 1.69
N GLU A 209 -5.16 13.09 0.54
CA GLU A 209 -5.84 13.21 -0.76
C GLU A 209 -6.34 11.85 -1.28
N TRP A 210 -5.91 10.75 -0.67
CA TRP A 210 -6.23 9.40 -1.11
C TRP A 210 -7.25 8.75 -0.17
N ASN A 211 -8.25 8.09 -0.76
CA ASN A 211 -9.12 7.18 -0.02
C ASN A 211 -8.36 5.88 0.30
N ALA A 212 -7.43 5.94 1.25
CA ALA A 212 -6.49 4.85 1.48
C ALA A 212 -6.26 4.56 2.97
N LYS A 213 -6.09 3.27 3.27
CA LYS A 213 -5.50 2.80 4.52
C LYS A 213 -4.00 2.71 4.32
N ILE A 214 -3.21 3.16 5.28
CA ILE A 214 -1.75 3.26 5.14
C ILE A 214 -1.07 2.26 6.07
N ILE A 215 -0.20 1.45 5.51
CA ILE A 215 0.71 0.57 6.26
C ILE A 215 2.12 1.05 5.94
N VAL A 216 2.90 1.46 6.94
CA VAL A 216 4.30 1.89 6.74
C VAL A 216 5.24 1.00 7.52
N THR A 217 6.34 0.59 6.91
CA THR A 217 7.38 -0.18 7.60
C THR A 217 8.59 0.70 7.92
N CYS A 218 9.18 0.50 9.10
CA CYS A 218 10.43 1.16 9.47
C CYS A 218 11.22 0.38 10.54
N ARG A 219 12.43 0.85 10.85
CA ARG A 219 13.16 0.39 12.05
C ARG A 219 12.54 1.00 13.30
N SER A 220 12.59 0.25 14.40
CA SER A 220 11.96 0.58 15.70
C SER A 220 12.41 1.87 16.41
N HIS A 221 13.24 2.69 15.78
CA HIS A 221 13.73 3.96 16.33
C HIS A 221 13.55 5.14 15.37
N VAL A 222 12.92 4.91 14.22
CA VAL A 222 12.84 5.91 13.14
C VAL A 222 11.55 6.72 13.22
N LEU A 223 10.43 6.08 13.53
CA LEU A 223 9.13 6.73 13.72
C LEU A 223 8.67 6.49 15.15
N ASN A 224 8.17 7.52 15.81
CA ASN A 224 7.50 7.42 17.11
C ASN A 224 6.06 7.90 16.99
N ASP A 225 5.23 7.64 18.01
CA ASP A 225 3.84 8.13 18.05
C ASP A 225 3.72 9.65 17.87
N GLU A 226 4.77 10.39 18.23
CA GLU A 226 4.83 11.85 18.03
C GLU A 226 4.97 12.25 16.56
N ASP A 227 5.45 11.38 15.68
CA ASP A 227 5.62 11.63 14.23
C ASP A 227 4.34 11.34 13.42
N ILE A 228 3.25 10.96 14.10
CA ILE A 228 1.97 10.52 13.52
C ILE A 228 0.81 11.45 13.95
N LYS A 229 1.02 12.34 14.94
CA LYS A 229 -0.08 13.13 15.52
C LYS A 229 -0.43 14.36 14.69
N ASN A 230 -1.66 14.38 14.17
CA ASN A 230 -2.36 15.61 13.78
C ASN A 230 -2.71 16.49 14.99
#